data_AF-G7V6X9-F1
#
_entry.id   AF-G7V6X9-F1
#
_cell.length_a   1.000
_cell.length_b   1.000
_cell.length_c   1.000
_cell.angle_alpha   90.00
_cell.angle_beta   90.00
_cell.angle_gamma   90.00
#
_symmetry.space_group_name_H-M   'P 1'
#
loop_
_entity.id
_entity.type
_entity.pdbx_description
1 polymer ?
#
loop_
_entity_poly.entity_id
_entity_poly.type
_entity_poly.pdbx_seq_one_letter_code
_entity_poly.pdbx_strand_id
1 'polypeptide(L)'
;MLIEGRGVITEGTKYRPWRYTLTLQDDGALEGLLVMQGWEDSQEMKMWYELNKGKKVKLSLQDGSILEVAPMGLKVHESGHYSQAEIVVRGTIEKT
;
A
#
# COMPACT_ATOMS: atom_id res chain seq x y z
N MET A 1 -10.86 5.97 -12.05
CA MET A 1 -10.40 7.18 -11.31
C MET A 1 -9.03 6.90 -10.70
N LEU A 2 -8.06 7.81 -10.86
CA LEU A 2 -6.74 7.70 -10.25
C LEU A 2 -6.75 8.34 -8.85
N ILE A 3 -6.18 7.67 -7.85
CA ILE A 3 -6.07 8.12 -6.46
C ILE A 3 -4.60 8.03 -6.06
N GLU A 4 -4.01 9.16 -5.69
CA GLU A 4 -2.60 9.27 -5.35
C GLU A 4 -2.40 10.03 -4.06
N GLY A 5 -1.39 9.65 -3.28
CA GLY A 5 -1.08 10.34 -2.05
C GLY A 5 0.02 9.68 -1.24
N ARG A 6 0.11 10.09 0.03
CA ARG A 6 1.09 9.59 0.98
C ARG A 6 0.45 9.41 2.35
N GLY A 7 0.89 8.40 3.07
CA GLY A 7 0.39 8.10 4.40
C GLY A 7 -0.78 7.15 4.31
N VAL A 8 -0.62 5.96 4.86
CA VAL A 8 -1.70 4.98 5.05
C VAL A 8 -1.72 4.54 6.50
N ILE A 9 -2.91 4.29 7.05
CA ILE A 9 -3.06 3.70 8.38
C ILE A 9 -3.33 2.22 8.20
N THR A 10 -2.39 1.40 8.65
CA THR A 10 -2.50 -0.06 8.71
C THR A 10 -3.01 -0.47 10.10
N GLU A 11 -3.71 -1.61 10.20
CA GLU A 11 -4.10 -2.20 11.51
C GLU A 11 -4.92 -1.23 12.38
N GLY A 12 -5.64 -0.28 11.76
CA GLY A 12 -6.50 0.71 12.41
C GLY A 12 -5.79 1.86 13.13
N THR A 13 -4.51 1.72 13.49
CA THR A 13 -3.79 2.75 14.27
C THR A 13 -2.37 3.03 13.81
N LYS A 14 -1.74 2.12 13.06
CA LYS A 14 -0.32 2.25 12.71
C LYS A 14 -0.17 3.07 11.43
N TYR A 15 0.30 4.30 11.58
CA TYR A 15 0.65 5.16 10.46
C TYR A 15 1.89 4.64 9.72
N ARG A 16 1.81 4.57 8.40
CA ARG A 16 2.91 4.23 7.50
C ARG A 16 3.08 5.36 6.48
N PRO A 17 4.27 5.95 6.33
CA PRO A 17 4.50 7.08 5.42
C PRO A 17 4.57 6.69 3.93
N TRP A 18 3.98 5.57 3.54
CA TRP A 18 4.03 5.02 2.19
C TRP A 18 3.31 5.92 1.21
N ARG A 19 3.87 6.03 0.01
CA ARG A 19 3.17 6.61 -1.14
C ARG A 19 2.23 5.57 -1.72
N TYR A 20 1.11 6.01 -2.28
CA TYR A 20 0.18 5.14 -2.98
C TYR A 20 -0.23 5.77 -4.31
N THR A 21 -0.41 4.90 -5.31
CA THR A 21 -0.96 5.23 -6.63
C THR A 21 -1.94 4.11 -6.98
N LEU A 22 -3.24 4.39 -6.92
CA LEU A 22 -4.32 3.41 -7.05
C LEU A 22 -5.27 3.81 -8.18
N THR A 23 -5.71 2.84 -8.96
CA THR A 23 -6.75 3.00 -9.97
C THR A 23 -8.04 2.37 -9.47
N LEU A 24 -9.05 3.19 -9.23
CA LEU A 24 -10.42 2.78 -8.92
C LEU A 24 -11.21 2.58 -10.21
N GLN A 25 -11.83 1.42 -10.36
CA GLN A 25 -12.77 1.08 -11.42
C GLN A 25 -14.21 1.44 -11.01
N ASP A 26 -15.11 1.55 -11.98
CA ASP A 26 -16.49 1.98 -11.75
C ASP A 26 -17.30 1.00 -10.88
N ASP A 27 -16.90 -0.28 -10.87
CA ASP A 27 -17.47 -1.35 -10.04
C ASP A 27 -16.96 -1.34 -8.59
N GLY A 28 -16.08 -0.40 -8.24
CA GLY A 28 -15.49 -0.29 -6.91
C GLY A 28 -14.21 -1.10 -6.71
N ALA A 29 -13.75 -1.86 -7.72
CA ALA A 29 -12.47 -2.56 -7.68
C ALA A 29 -11.31 -1.57 -7.75
N LEU A 30 -10.24 -1.85 -7.00
CA LEU A 30 -9.00 -1.07 -7.03
C LEU A 30 -7.80 -1.95 -7.35
N GLU A 31 -6.84 -1.39 -8.08
CA GLU A 31 -5.51 -1.95 -8.28
C GLU A 31 -4.47 -0.84 -8.25
N GLY A 32 -3.27 -1.11 -7.72
CA GLY A 32 -2.20 -0.14 -7.78
C GLY A 32 -0.97 -0.52 -6.98
N LEU A 33 -0.23 0.50 -6.56
CA LEU A 33 1.05 0.38 -5.91
C LEU A 33 1.07 1.11 -4.57
N LEU A 34 1.73 0.48 -3.60
CA LEU A 34 2.25 1.14 -2.40
C LEU A 34 3.77 1.21 -2.55
N VAL A 35 4.38 2.36 -2.29
CA VAL A 35 5.81 2.61 -2.52
C VAL A 35 6.45 3.25 -1.30
N MET A 36 7.63 2.78 -0.94
CA MET A 36 8.46 3.41 0.09
C MET A 36 9.94 3.41 -0.29
N GLN A 37 10.61 4.50 0.04
CA GLN A 37 12.05 4.70 -0.15
C GLN A 37 12.73 4.81 1.21
N GLY A 38 14.01 4.44 1.27
CA GLY A 38 14.79 4.43 2.50
C GLY A 38 15.04 3.01 3.00
N TRP A 39 16.22 2.78 3.56
CA TRP A 39 16.65 1.45 3.99
C TRP A 39 15.72 0.85 5.04
N GLU A 40 15.50 1.56 6.14
CA GLU A 40 14.65 1.06 7.24
C GLU A 40 13.19 0.92 6.82
N ASP A 41 12.64 1.96 6.18
CA ASP A 41 11.23 1.98 5.80
C ASP A 41 10.88 0.94 4.72
N SER A 42 11.78 0.70 3.76
CA SER A 42 11.59 -0.34 2.75
C SER A 42 11.64 -1.74 3.38
N GLN A 43 12.50 -1.98 4.38
CA GLN A 43 12.52 -3.25 5.10
C GLN A 43 11.23 -3.45 5.91
N GLU A 44 10.74 -2.40 6.55
CA GLU A 44 9.45 -2.44 7.27
C GLU A 44 8.27 -2.76 6.34
N MET A 45 8.30 -2.19 5.13
CA MET A 45 7.31 -2.47 4.09
C MET A 45 7.39 -3.91 3.57
N LYS A 46 8.60 -4.45 3.34
CA LYS A 46 8.80 -5.86 2.97
C LYS A 46 8.27 -6.81 4.04
N MET A 47 8.56 -6.53 5.32
CA MET A 47 8.05 -7.32 6.44
C MET A 47 6.51 -7.30 6.47
N TRP A 48 5.91 -6.13 6.27
CA TRP A 48 4.45 -6.03 6.17
C TRP A 48 3.89 -6.83 4.99
N TYR A 49 4.54 -6.80 3.83
CA TYR A 49 4.15 -7.62 2.69
C TYR A 49 4.17 -9.11 3.04
N GLU A 50 5.26 -9.63 3.61
CA GLU A 50 5.40 -11.07 3.90
C GLU A 50 4.33 -11.57 4.89
N LEU A 51 3.93 -10.75 5.85
CA LEU A 51 2.88 -11.08 6.82
C LEU A 51 1.47 -11.12 6.21
N ASN A 52 1.25 -10.30 5.18
CA ASN A 52 -0.08 -10.00 4.65
C ASN A 52 -0.31 -10.48 3.20
N LYS A 53 0.70 -11.01 2.51
CA LYS A 53 0.58 -11.44 1.11
C LYS A 53 -0.60 -12.39 0.90
N GLY A 54 -1.45 -12.06 -0.07
CA GLY A 54 -2.68 -12.79 -0.39
C GLY A 54 -3.84 -12.64 0.61
N LYS A 55 -3.65 -11.98 1.75
CA LYS A 55 -4.72 -11.71 2.72
C LYS A 55 -5.33 -10.34 2.47
N LYS A 56 -6.65 -10.25 2.64
CA LYS A 56 -7.37 -8.98 2.67
C LYS A 56 -7.06 -8.24 3.96
N VAL A 57 -6.60 -7.00 3.84
CA VAL A 57 -6.28 -6.11 4.95
C VAL A 57 -6.93 -4.75 4.73
N LYS A 58 -7.37 -4.13 5.83
CA LYS A 58 -7.91 -2.77 5.78
C LYS A 58 -6.80 -1.74 5.84
N LEU A 59 -6.88 -0.75 4.96
CA LEU A 59 -6.06 0.45 4.96
C LEU A 59 -6.98 1.67 5.04
N SER A 60 -6.63 2.64 5.87
CA SER A 60 -7.28 3.96 5.81
C SER A 60 -6.37 4.99 5.15
N LEU A 61 -6.93 5.79 4.27
CA LEU A 61 -6.28 6.96 3.68
C LEU A 61 -6.48 8.18 4.56
N GLN A 62 -5.68 9.22 4.33
CA GLN A 62 -5.75 10.47 5.11
C GLN A 62 -7.08 11.22 4.95
N ASP A 63 -7.79 11.03 3.84
CA ASP A 63 -9.11 11.62 3.59
C ASP A 63 -10.25 10.85 4.27
N GLY A 64 -9.93 9.80 5.03
CA GLY A 64 -10.89 8.94 5.72
C GLY A 64 -11.41 7.76 4.89
N SER A 65 -11.01 7.65 3.62
CA SER A 65 -11.39 6.50 2.78
C SER A 65 -10.85 5.19 3.36
N ILE A 66 -11.68 4.16 3.40
CA ILE A 66 -11.29 2.82 3.84
C ILE A 66 -11.17 1.91 2.62
N LEU A 67 -10.03 1.26 2.49
CA LEU A 67 -9.73 0.31 1.43
C LEU A 67 -9.59 -1.08 2.04
N GLU A 68 -10.18 -2.09 1.40
CA GLU A 68 -9.86 -3.49 1.67
C GLU A 68 -8.98 -4.01 0.54
N VAL A 69 -7.70 -4.24 0.80
CA VAL A 69 -6.71 -4.62 -0.22
C VAL A 69 -5.98 -5.90 0.14
N ALA A 70 -5.52 -6.62 -0.87
CA ALA A 70 -4.59 -7.74 -0.74
C ALA A 70 -3.26 -7.38 -1.42
N PRO A 71 -2.11 -7.56 -0.74
CA PRO A 71 -0.80 -7.48 -1.36
C PRO A 71 -0.59 -8.68 -2.30
N MET A 72 -0.30 -8.38 -3.56
CA MET A 72 -0.23 -9.36 -4.66
C MET A 72 1.19 -9.60 -5.17
N GLY A 73 2.10 -8.65 -4.97
CA GLY A 73 3.49 -8.77 -5.38
C GLY A 73 4.37 -7.74 -4.71
N LEU A 74 5.66 -8.02 -4.63
CA LEU A 74 6.68 -7.16 -4.04
C LEU A 74 7.83 -7.01 -5.04
N LYS A 75 8.24 -5.77 -5.30
CA LYS A 75 9.49 -5.44 -5.97
C LYS A 75 10.39 -4.69 -5.00
N VAL A 76 11.66 -5.03 -5.04
CA VAL A 76 12.69 -4.42 -4.20
C VAL A 76 13.83 -3.97 -5.10
N HIS A 77 14.22 -2.72 -4.94
CA HIS A 77 15.35 -2.12 -5.64
C HIS A 77 16.35 -1.62 -4.61
N GLU A 78 17.53 -2.24 -4.56
CA GLU A 78 18.60 -1.88 -3.64
C GLU A 78 19.90 -1.62 -4.43
N SER A 79 20.52 -0.47 -4.20
CA SER A 79 21.81 -0.10 -4.77
C SER A 79 22.57 0.82 -3.81
N GLY A 80 23.55 0.28 -3.09
CA GLY A 80 24.52 1.03 -2.26
C GLY A 80 23.92 2.00 -1.24
N HIS A 81 23.49 3.19 -1.69
CA HIS A 81 22.89 4.25 -0.90
C HIS A 81 21.38 4.40 -1.07
N TYR A 82 20.76 3.55 -1.88
CA TYR A 82 19.34 3.62 -2.22
C TYR A 82 18.66 2.28 -1.95
N SER A 83 17.50 2.34 -1.31
CA SER A 83 16.59 1.21 -1.15
C SER A 83 15.16 1.66 -1.37
N GLN A 84 14.41 0.91 -2.17
CA GLN A 84 13.00 1.12 -2.45
C GLN A 84 12.27 -0.23 -2.43
N ALA A 85 11.07 -0.21 -1.84
CA ALA A 85 10.11 -1.29 -1.92
C ALA A 85 8.83 -0.81 -2.61
N GLU A 86 8.27 -1.66 -3.46
CA GLU A 86 6.99 -1.46 -4.13
C GLU A 86 6.12 -2.69 -3.92
N ILE A 87 4.90 -2.49 -3.45
CA ILE A 87 3.91 -3.55 -3.28
C ILE A 87 2.78 -3.33 -4.28
N VAL A 88 2.51 -4.33 -5.11
CA VAL A 88 1.29 -4.39 -5.93
C VAL A 88 0.13 -4.77 -5.03
N VAL A 89 -0.95 -4.00 -5.06
CA VAL A 89 -2.17 -4.25 -4.29
C VAL A 89 -3.39 -4.33 -5.19
N ARG A 90 -4.36 -5.17 -4.81
CA ARG A 90 -5.69 -5.27 -5.43
C ARG A 90 -6.75 -5.33 -4.36
N GLY A 91 -7.93 -4.77 -4.60
CA GLY A 91 -8.94 -4.69 -3.55
C GLY A 91 -10.21 -3.98 -3.96
N THR A 92 -10.89 -3.40 -2.97
CA THR A 92 -12.11 -2.61 -3.13
C THR A 92 -12.11 -1.42 -2.18
N ILE A 93 -12.79 -0.34 -2.55
CA ILE A 93 -13.04 0.81 -1.67
C ILE A 93 -14.36 0.61 -0.92
N GLU A 94 -14.35 0.73 0.40
CA GLU A 94 -15.58 0.87 1.19
C GLU A 94 -16.04 2.32 1.04
N LYS A 95 -17.15 2.54 0.33
CA LYS A 95 -17.79 3.87 0.28
C LYS A 95 -18.50 4.09 1.62
N THR A 96 -18.04 5.09 2.37
CA THR A 96 -18.76 5.62 3.55
C THR A 96 -19.96 6.43 3.11
#